data_AF-A0A7T5RVD3-F1
#
_entry.id   AF-A0A7T5RVD3-F1
#
_cell.length_a   1.000
_cell.length_b   1.000
_cell.length_c   1.000
_cell.angle_alpha   90.00
_cell.angle_beta   90.00
_cell.angle_gamma   90.00
#
_symmetry.space_group_name_H-M   'P 1'
#
loop_
_entity.id
_entity.type
_entity.pdbx_description
1 polymer ?
#
loop_
_entity_poly.entity_id
_entity_poly.type
_entity_poly.pdbx_seq_one_letter_code
_entity_poly.pdbx_strand_id
1 'polypeptide(L)'
;MRHKEINSLAENYAAQYNPEKLTPFPYENVTKDRGDLDVVYVDLDDDSASGVILYEEKDNRYSILINSTKSVNRQHFTLGHELGHYFLHQDILKTKKGLVDGEKTLDNSNILYRLDDAAMQTQIETEANHFAAALIMPSHLVEEAWDVLHDIEECARLFKVSTIAMSIRLTELELVS
;
A
#
# COMPACT_ATOMS: atom_id res chain seq x y z
N MET A 1 6.84 -12.72 6.41
CA MET A 1 5.62 -13.26 7.05
C MET A 1 4.87 -14.16 6.05
N ARG A 2 4.00 -15.10 6.44
CA ARG A 2 3.26 -15.88 5.43
C ARG A 2 2.16 -15.00 4.81
N HIS A 3 1.90 -15.13 3.51
CA HIS A 3 0.90 -14.34 2.78
C HIS A 3 -0.48 -14.27 3.49
N LYS A 4 -0.98 -15.40 4.01
CA LYS A 4 -2.25 -15.44 4.77
C LYS A 4 -2.25 -14.59 6.05
N GLU A 5 -1.11 -14.51 6.73
CA GLU A 5 -0.95 -13.71 7.96
C GLU A 5 -0.97 -12.22 7.63
N ILE A 6 -0.34 -11.82 6.53
CA ILE A 6 -0.35 -10.43 6.02
C ILE A 6 -1.77 -10.02 5.66
N ASN A 7 -2.51 -10.84 4.90
CA ASN A 7 -3.89 -10.53 4.54
C ASN A 7 -4.78 -10.41 5.78
N SER A 8 -4.65 -11.34 6.73
CA SER A 8 -5.42 -11.29 7.98
C SER A 8 -5.13 -10.02 8.78
N LEU A 9 -3.86 -9.61 8.85
CA LEU A 9 -3.46 -8.38 9.54
C LEU A 9 -4.01 -7.14 8.82
N ALA A 10 -3.87 -7.08 7.49
CA ALA A 10 -4.37 -5.98 6.69
C ALA A 10 -5.90 -5.84 6.80
N GLU A 11 -6.65 -6.95 6.78
CA GLU A 11 -8.10 -6.93 6.95
C GLU A 11 -8.54 -6.54 8.36
N ASN A 12 -7.76 -6.90 9.40
CA ASN A 12 -7.99 -6.39 10.75
C ASN A 12 -7.83 -4.87 10.82
N TYR A 13 -6.77 -4.33 10.19
CA TYR A 13 -6.61 -2.88 10.08
C TYR A 13 -7.70 -2.24 9.21
N ALA A 14 -8.15 -2.93 8.17
CA ALA A 14 -9.27 -2.46 7.35
C ALA A 14 -10.53 -2.32 8.21
N ALA A 15 -10.86 -3.34 9.01
CA ALA A 15 -11.99 -3.29 9.92
C ALA A 15 -11.84 -2.22 11.02
N GLN A 16 -10.63 -2.02 11.55
CA GLN A 16 -10.35 -1.01 12.57
C GLN A 16 -10.51 0.42 12.01
N TYR A 17 -9.94 0.70 10.84
CA TYR A 17 -9.85 2.04 10.28
C TYR A 17 -10.96 2.37 9.27
N ASN A 18 -11.75 1.39 8.85
CA ASN A 18 -12.89 1.57 7.96
C ASN A 18 -14.14 0.84 8.47
N PRO A 19 -14.63 1.16 9.69
CA PRO A 19 -15.81 0.52 10.26
C PRO A 19 -17.09 0.79 9.45
N GLU A 20 -17.10 1.87 8.67
CA GLU A 20 -18.21 2.27 7.79
C GLU A 20 -18.19 1.58 6.42
N LYS A 21 -17.21 0.69 6.17
CA LYS A 21 -17.08 -0.09 4.92
C LYS A 21 -17.01 0.80 3.66
N LEU A 22 -16.35 1.96 3.77
CA LEU A 22 -16.21 2.91 2.66
C LEU A 22 -15.29 2.37 1.57
N THR A 23 -15.63 2.68 0.32
CA THR A 23 -14.78 2.47 -0.86
C THR A 23 -14.74 3.79 -1.64
N PRO A 24 -13.56 4.40 -1.85
CA PRO A 24 -12.21 3.95 -1.51
C PRO A 24 -11.92 3.93 0.01
N PHE A 25 -10.83 3.26 0.40
CA PHE A 25 -10.41 3.15 1.80
C PHE A 25 -10.08 4.54 2.41
N PRO A 26 -10.62 4.88 3.60
CA PRO A 26 -10.47 6.20 4.23
C PRO A 26 -9.16 6.33 5.02
N TYR A 27 -8.05 6.60 4.32
CA TYR A 27 -6.72 6.71 4.94
C TYR A 27 -6.62 7.79 6.03
N GLU A 28 -7.47 8.81 6.00
CA GLU A 28 -7.54 9.83 7.04
C GLU A 28 -7.85 9.27 8.43
N ASN A 29 -8.50 8.10 8.52
CA ASN A 29 -8.75 7.45 9.80
C ASN A 29 -7.46 6.87 10.39
N VAL A 30 -6.53 6.42 9.55
CA VAL A 30 -5.21 5.94 9.98
C VAL A 30 -4.39 7.10 10.52
N THR A 31 -4.29 8.21 9.78
CA THR A 31 -3.45 9.37 10.17
C THR A 31 -3.99 10.12 11.39
N LYS A 32 -5.31 10.13 11.61
CA LYS A 32 -5.91 10.69 12.83
C LYS A 32 -5.61 9.84 14.08
N ASP A 33 -5.57 8.52 13.94
CA ASP A 33 -5.27 7.59 15.04
C ASP A 33 -3.76 7.50 15.32
N ARG A 34 -2.95 7.50 14.26
CA ARG A 34 -1.49 7.39 14.33
C ARG A 34 -0.83 8.75 14.47
N GLY A 35 -0.72 9.21 15.72
CA GLY A 35 -0.07 10.49 16.05
C GLY A 35 1.42 10.57 15.69
N ASP A 36 2.07 9.44 15.37
CA ASP A 36 3.45 9.30 14.94
C ASP A 36 3.63 9.25 13.41
N LEU A 37 2.56 9.33 12.62
CA LEU A 37 2.59 9.17 11.17
C LEU A 37 2.03 10.40 10.45
N ASP A 38 2.84 10.98 9.57
CA ASP A 38 2.44 12.07 8.67
C ASP A 38 2.34 11.55 7.22
N VAL A 39 1.37 12.04 6.46
CA VAL A 39 1.21 11.74 5.02
C VAL A 39 1.20 13.05 4.26
N VAL A 40 2.08 13.18 3.26
CA VAL A 40 2.23 14.41 2.47
C VAL A 40 2.24 14.04 0.98
N TYR A 41 1.46 14.78 0.19
CA TYR A 41 1.48 14.70 -1.26
C TYR A 41 2.42 15.77 -1.81
N VAL A 42 3.43 15.36 -2.55
CA VAL A 42 4.49 16.25 -3.06
C VAL A 42 4.83 15.87 -4.49
N ASP A 43 5.31 16.81 -5.28
CA ASP A 43 6.02 16.47 -6.52
C ASP A 43 7.41 15.95 -6.11
N LEU A 44 7.72 14.70 -6.45
CA LEU A 44 8.99 14.09 -6.08
C LEU A 44 10.13 14.44 -7.06
N ASP A 45 9.85 15.21 -8.13
CA ASP A 45 10.78 15.55 -9.22
C ASP A 45 11.42 14.32 -9.92
N ASP A 46 10.99 13.10 -9.55
CA ASP A 46 11.37 11.81 -10.11
C ASP A 46 10.10 11.05 -10.47
N ASP A 47 9.81 11.01 -11.77
CA ASP A 47 8.66 10.29 -12.31
C ASP A 47 8.76 8.77 -12.11
N SER A 48 9.91 8.20 -11.76
CA SER A 48 10.02 6.77 -11.48
C SER A 48 9.52 6.41 -10.07
N ALA A 49 9.60 7.35 -9.12
CA ALA A 49 9.14 7.17 -7.75
C ALA A 49 7.63 7.40 -7.62
N SER A 50 6.93 6.47 -6.97
CA SER A 50 5.50 6.63 -6.68
C SER A 50 5.25 7.09 -5.25
N GLY A 51 6.10 6.67 -4.32
CA GLY A 51 6.03 7.03 -2.91
C GLY A 51 7.30 6.66 -2.16
N VAL A 52 7.41 7.18 -0.94
CA VAL A 52 8.52 6.94 -0.03
C VAL A 52 7.98 6.94 1.39
N ILE A 53 8.45 6.03 2.22
CA ILE A 53 8.29 6.11 3.68
C ILE A 53 9.63 6.39 4.36
N LEU A 54 9.64 7.38 5.23
CA LEU A 54 10.81 7.82 6.00
C LEU A 54 10.56 7.60 7.49
N TYR A 55 11.64 7.39 8.23
CA TYR A 55 11.62 7.37 9.69
C TYR A 55 12.61 8.39 10.26
N GLU A 56 12.09 9.29 11.08
CA GLU A 56 12.84 10.36 11.73
C GLU A 56 13.12 10.01 13.19
N GLU A 57 14.38 9.66 13.48
CA GLU A 57 14.81 9.16 14.80
C GLU A 57 14.68 10.21 15.92
N LYS A 58 14.90 11.49 15.59
CA LYS A 58 14.88 12.57 16.57
C LYS A 58 13.52 12.72 17.26
N ASP A 59 12.46 12.59 16.48
CA ASP A 59 11.08 12.80 16.94
C ASP A 59 10.30 11.46 17.03
N ASN A 60 10.94 10.34 16.66
CA ASN A 60 10.34 9.00 16.56
C ASN A 60 9.03 9.03 15.74
N ARG A 61 9.12 9.62 14.54
CA ARG A 61 7.99 9.80 13.62
C ARG A 61 8.25 9.14 12.28
N TYR A 62 7.17 8.84 11.57
CA TYR A 62 7.16 8.35 10.21
C TYR A 62 6.53 9.39 9.29
N SER A 63 7.08 9.50 8.08
CA SER A 63 6.54 10.37 7.04
C SER A 63 6.38 9.58 5.75
N ILE A 64 5.15 9.54 5.23
CA ILE A 64 4.86 8.99 3.90
C ILE A 64 4.77 10.16 2.92
N LEU A 65 5.60 10.12 1.89
CA LEU A 65 5.57 11.05 0.76
C LEU A 65 4.95 10.33 -0.43
N ILE A 66 3.85 10.86 -0.96
CA ILE A 66 3.19 10.32 -2.16
C ILE A 66 3.44 11.26 -3.33
N ASN A 67 3.89 10.70 -4.46
CA ASN A 67 4.13 11.49 -5.66
C ASN A 67 2.80 12.00 -6.24
N SER A 68 2.59 13.31 -6.15
CA SER A 68 1.37 13.98 -6.57
C SER A 68 1.19 14.04 -8.10
N THR A 69 2.24 13.74 -8.88
CA THR A 69 2.17 13.67 -10.35
C THR A 69 1.53 12.37 -10.85
N LYS A 70 1.48 11.33 -10.01
CA LYS A 70 0.89 10.03 -10.35
C LYS A 70 -0.64 10.10 -10.41
N SER A 71 -1.28 9.16 -11.10
CA SER A 71 -2.75 9.09 -11.15
C SER A 71 -3.34 8.85 -9.75
N VAL A 72 -4.57 9.31 -9.52
CA VAL A 72 -5.25 9.16 -8.21
C VAL A 72 -5.31 7.69 -7.76
N ASN A 73 -5.56 6.75 -8.69
CA ASN A 73 -5.58 5.32 -8.36
C ASN A 73 -4.18 4.82 -7.96
N ARG A 74 -3.12 5.32 -8.61
CA ARG A 74 -1.74 4.97 -8.24
C ARG A 74 -1.37 5.56 -6.88
N GLN A 75 -1.68 6.83 -6.64
CA GLN A 75 -1.50 7.47 -5.33
C GLN A 75 -2.24 6.72 -4.22
N HIS A 76 -3.48 6.30 -4.47
CA HIS A 76 -4.30 5.53 -3.53
C HIS A 76 -3.64 4.19 -3.17
N PHE A 77 -3.22 3.41 -4.19
CA PHE A 77 -2.56 2.15 -3.96
C PHE A 77 -1.18 2.31 -3.29
N THR A 78 -0.38 3.28 -3.74
CA THR A 78 0.93 3.56 -3.15
C THR A 78 0.80 3.95 -1.68
N LEU A 79 -0.20 4.75 -1.28
CA LEU A 79 -0.41 5.03 0.14
C LEU A 79 -0.71 3.76 0.96
N GLY A 80 -1.49 2.83 0.41
CA GLY A 80 -1.69 1.51 1.01
C GLY A 80 -0.39 0.70 1.13
N HIS A 81 0.46 0.78 0.10
CA HIS A 81 1.76 0.11 0.07
C HIS A 81 2.72 0.66 1.13
N GLU A 82 2.84 1.99 1.23
CA GLU A 82 3.67 2.64 2.24
C GLU A 82 3.17 2.35 3.67
N LEU A 83 1.85 2.24 3.86
CA LEU A 83 1.29 1.76 5.11
C LEU A 83 1.65 0.29 5.38
N GLY A 84 1.76 -0.55 4.35
CA GLY A 84 2.33 -1.89 4.47
C GLY A 84 3.73 -1.87 5.06
N HIS A 85 4.62 -0.99 4.59
CA HIS A 85 5.92 -0.80 5.23
C HIS A 85 5.82 -0.30 6.66
N TYR A 86 4.94 0.69 6.92
CA TYR A 86 4.73 1.22 8.27
C TYR A 86 4.29 0.14 9.27
N PHE A 87 3.39 -0.77 8.88
CA PHE A 87 2.86 -1.78 9.80
C PHE A 87 3.70 -3.06 9.88
N LEU A 88 4.39 -3.45 8.80
CA LEU A 88 5.13 -4.71 8.73
C LEU A 88 6.63 -4.56 8.96
N HIS A 89 7.21 -3.40 8.63
CA HIS A 89 8.66 -3.26 8.42
C HIS A 89 9.30 -2.17 9.30
N GLN A 90 8.70 -1.86 10.46
CA GLN A 90 9.21 -0.81 11.35
C GLN A 90 10.66 -1.00 11.78
N ASP A 91 11.09 -2.23 12.06
CA ASP A 91 12.48 -2.50 12.47
C ASP A 91 13.47 -2.16 11.35
N ILE A 92 13.08 -2.40 10.10
CA ILE A 92 13.87 -2.06 8.92
C ILE A 92 13.90 -0.54 8.75
N LEU A 93 12.76 0.13 8.85
CA LEU A 93 12.66 1.59 8.76
C LEU A 93 13.50 2.29 9.83
N LYS A 94 13.48 1.80 11.08
CA LYS A 94 14.30 2.34 12.17
C LYS A 94 15.79 2.15 11.95
N THR A 95 16.18 1.02 11.36
CA THR A 95 17.59 0.70 11.10
C THR A 95 18.13 1.42 9.86
N LYS A 96 17.31 1.59 8.82
CA LYS A 96 17.71 2.08 7.49
C LYS A 96 17.26 3.50 7.17
N LYS A 97 16.44 4.11 8.03
CA LYS A 97 15.89 5.48 7.95
C LYS A 97 14.93 5.76 6.78
N GLY A 98 14.54 4.74 6.00
CA GLY A 98 13.42 4.81 5.04
C GLY A 98 13.47 3.74 3.94
N LEU A 99 12.43 3.70 3.10
CA LEU A 99 12.25 2.85 1.91
C LEU A 99 11.58 3.66 0.77
N VAL A 100 11.93 3.38 -0.49
CA VAL A 100 11.43 4.09 -1.69
C VAL A 100 10.77 3.09 -2.64
N ASP A 101 9.52 3.36 -3.04
CA ASP A 101 8.82 2.59 -4.08
C ASP A 101 9.02 3.23 -5.47
N GLY A 102 9.54 2.42 -6.40
CA GLY A 102 9.84 2.82 -7.77
C GLY A 102 9.17 1.91 -8.81
N GLU A 103 8.83 2.46 -9.98
CA GLU A 103 8.53 1.63 -11.14
C GLU A 103 9.77 0.81 -11.51
N LYS A 104 9.61 -0.49 -11.82
CA LYS A 104 10.69 -1.37 -12.28
C LYS A 104 11.20 -0.93 -13.66
N THR A 105 11.88 0.20 -13.72
CA THR A 105 12.81 0.55 -14.78
C THR A 105 14.19 0.58 -14.16
N LEU A 106 14.97 -0.40 -14.59
CA LEU A 106 16.40 -0.52 -14.36
C LEU A 106 17.06 0.81 -14.71
N ASP A 107 17.37 1.67 -13.74
CA ASP A 107 18.46 2.63 -13.91
C ASP A 107 19.02 3.15 -12.58
N ASN A 108 20.34 3.21 -12.54
CA ASN A 108 21.17 3.56 -11.41
C ASN A 108 21.22 5.09 -11.19
N SER A 109 20.23 5.66 -10.51
CA SER A 109 20.38 7.02 -9.96
C SER A 109 19.60 7.21 -8.67
N ASN A 110 20.36 7.52 -7.62
CA ASN A 110 20.02 8.09 -6.31
C ASN A 110 18.53 8.32 -5.98
N ILE A 111 18.02 7.60 -4.97
CA ILE A 111 17.44 8.11 -3.70
C ILE A 111 17.04 6.88 -2.83
N LEU A 112 17.42 6.92 -1.55
CA LEU A 112 17.22 5.96 -0.44
C LEU A 112 17.40 4.43 -0.68
N TYR A 113 18.53 3.95 -0.16
CA TYR A 113 19.03 2.60 0.06
C TYR A 113 18.20 1.38 -0.41
N ARG A 114 18.64 0.80 -1.53
CA ARG A 114 18.42 -0.62 -1.87
C ARG A 114 19.05 -1.50 -0.78
N LEU A 115 18.33 -2.53 -0.32
CA LEU A 115 18.93 -3.53 0.57
C LEU A 115 20.03 -4.27 -0.18
N ASP A 116 21.13 -4.60 0.51
CA ASP A 116 22.25 -5.35 -0.08
C ASP A 116 21.81 -6.76 -0.54
N ASP A 117 20.71 -7.26 0.03
CA ASP A 117 20.05 -8.50 -0.35
C ASP A 117 18.82 -8.22 -1.23
N ALA A 118 18.96 -8.47 -2.53
CA ALA A 118 17.89 -8.31 -3.51
C ALA A 118 16.69 -9.24 -3.27
N ALA A 119 16.91 -10.43 -2.69
CA ALA A 119 15.83 -11.35 -2.35
C ALA A 119 15.02 -10.82 -1.16
N MET A 120 15.70 -10.30 -0.15
CA MET A 120 15.04 -9.63 0.99
C MET A 120 14.25 -8.40 0.54
N GLN A 121 14.82 -7.56 -0.34
CA GLN A 121 14.10 -6.43 -0.92
C GLN A 121 12.84 -6.89 -1.65
N THR A 122 12.98 -7.87 -2.55
CA THR A 122 11.84 -8.41 -3.30
C THR A 122 10.74 -8.93 -2.36
N GLN A 123 11.13 -9.60 -1.28
CA GLN A 123 10.18 -10.07 -0.28
C GLN A 123 9.44 -8.92 0.41
N ILE A 124 10.15 -7.92 0.93
CA ILE A 124 9.57 -6.76 1.62
C ILE A 124 8.58 -6.00 0.72
N GLU A 125 8.94 -5.74 -0.53
CA GLU A 125 8.06 -5.10 -1.51
C GLU A 125 6.82 -5.95 -1.81
N THR A 126 6.99 -7.27 -1.89
CA THR A 126 5.87 -8.20 -2.09
C THR A 126 4.93 -8.22 -0.89
N GLU A 127 5.48 -8.22 0.32
CA GLU A 127 4.71 -8.17 1.58
C GLU A 127 3.91 -6.86 1.69
N ALA A 128 4.52 -5.72 1.35
CA ALA A 128 3.84 -4.41 1.33
C ALA A 128 2.71 -4.35 0.28
N ASN A 129 2.94 -4.91 -0.92
CA ASN A 129 1.91 -4.99 -1.96
C ASN A 129 0.71 -5.86 -1.55
N HIS A 130 0.96 -7.02 -0.94
CA HIS A 130 -0.12 -7.88 -0.43
C HIS A 130 -0.90 -7.19 0.69
N PHE A 131 -0.21 -6.51 1.60
CA PHE A 131 -0.85 -5.73 2.64
C PHE A 131 -1.75 -4.64 2.05
N ALA A 132 -1.24 -3.85 1.09
CA ALA A 132 -2.01 -2.80 0.42
C ALA A 132 -3.26 -3.34 -0.26
N ALA A 133 -3.12 -4.43 -1.02
CA ALA A 133 -4.24 -5.07 -1.71
C ALA A 133 -5.33 -5.52 -0.72
N ALA A 134 -4.95 -6.19 0.37
CA ALA A 134 -5.91 -6.67 1.37
C ALA A 134 -6.51 -5.54 2.23
N LEU A 135 -5.78 -4.45 2.47
CA LEU A 135 -6.28 -3.27 3.19
C LEU A 135 -7.32 -2.50 2.37
N ILE A 136 -7.01 -2.25 1.09
CA ILE A 136 -7.86 -1.48 0.16
C ILE A 136 -9.07 -2.31 -0.29
N MET A 137 -8.84 -3.60 -0.56
CA MET A 137 -9.82 -4.54 -1.08
C MET A 137 -10.01 -5.72 -0.10
N PRO A 138 -10.55 -5.47 1.11
CA PRO A 138 -10.76 -6.54 2.08
C PRO A 138 -11.77 -7.54 1.54
N SER A 139 -11.54 -8.84 1.80
CA SER A 139 -12.29 -9.97 1.25
C SER A 139 -13.81 -9.74 1.19
N HIS A 140 -14.42 -9.44 2.34
CA HIS A 140 -15.85 -9.24 2.46
C HIS A 140 -16.41 -8.10 1.58
N LEU A 141 -15.69 -6.98 1.39
CA LEU A 141 -16.17 -5.91 0.52
C LEU A 141 -16.04 -6.28 -0.95
N VAL A 142 -15.00 -7.02 -1.31
CA VAL A 142 -14.80 -7.49 -2.69
C VAL A 142 -15.88 -8.50 -3.05
N GLU A 143 -16.18 -9.44 -2.16
CA GLU A 143 -17.27 -10.40 -2.31
C GLU A 143 -18.62 -9.68 -2.47
N GLU A 144 -18.96 -8.77 -1.55
CA GLU A 144 -20.19 -7.97 -1.61
C GLU A 144 -20.31 -7.17 -2.92
N ALA A 145 -19.21 -6.57 -3.39
CA ALA A 145 -19.19 -5.80 -4.64
C ALA A 145 -19.31 -6.71 -5.88
N TRP A 146 -18.62 -7.85 -5.89
CA TRP A 146 -18.64 -8.80 -6.99
C TRP A 146 -20.03 -9.41 -7.18
N ASP A 147 -20.70 -9.77 -6.08
CA ASP A 147 -22.08 -10.29 -6.09
C ASP A 147 -23.10 -9.32 -6.70
N VAL A 148 -22.81 -8.02 -6.73
CA VAL A 148 -23.69 -7.01 -7.34
C VAL A 148 -23.25 -6.68 -8.76
N LEU A 149 -21.97 -6.41 -8.96
CA LEU A 149 -21.45 -5.84 -10.21
C LEU A 149 -21.12 -6.91 -11.25
N HIS A 150 -20.55 -8.05 -10.82
CA HIS A 150 -20.06 -9.11 -11.70
C HIS A 150 -19.17 -8.62 -12.87
N ASP A 151 -18.45 -7.51 -12.67
CA ASP A 151 -17.60 -6.87 -13.68
C ASP A 151 -16.32 -6.34 -13.04
N ILE A 152 -15.18 -6.74 -13.59
CA ILE A 152 -13.85 -6.43 -13.02
C ILE A 152 -13.56 -4.92 -13.10
N GLU A 153 -14.00 -4.24 -14.15
CA GLU A 153 -13.73 -2.81 -14.34
C GLU A 153 -14.57 -1.95 -13.39
N GLU A 154 -15.85 -2.31 -13.21
CA GLU A 154 -16.73 -1.64 -12.25
C GLU A 154 -16.25 -1.87 -10.80
N CYS A 155 -15.84 -3.10 -10.44
CA CYS A 155 -15.21 -3.36 -9.14
C CYS A 155 -13.92 -2.53 -8.99
N ALA A 156 -13.02 -2.52 -9.98
CA ALA A 156 -11.78 -1.75 -9.90
C ALA A 156 -12.04 -0.25 -9.71
N ARG A 157 -13.08 0.28 -10.38
CA ARG A 157 -13.52 1.67 -10.24
C ARG A 157 -14.05 1.97 -8.84
N LEU A 158 -14.85 1.07 -8.27
CA LEU A 158 -15.39 1.20 -6.91
C LEU A 158 -14.27 1.31 -5.86
N PHE A 159 -13.27 0.43 -5.94
CA PHE A 159 -12.14 0.40 -5.00
C PHE A 159 -11.03 1.41 -5.35
N LYS A 160 -11.17 2.18 -6.45
CA LYS A 160 -10.14 3.09 -6.99
C LYS A 160 -8.76 2.43 -7.18
N VAL A 161 -8.74 1.20 -7.67
CA VAL A 161 -7.52 0.46 -8.01
C VAL A 161 -7.39 0.30 -9.54
N SER A 162 -6.31 -0.33 -10.01
CA SER A 162 -6.21 -0.76 -11.40
C SER A 162 -7.04 -2.03 -11.64
N THR A 163 -7.45 -2.25 -12.89
CA THR A 163 -8.14 -3.49 -13.29
C THR A 163 -7.27 -4.73 -13.04
N ILE A 164 -5.95 -4.60 -13.23
CA ILE A 164 -4.98 -5.66 -12.93
C ILE A 164 -4.97 -5.99 -11.44
N ALA A 165 -4.91 -4.99 -10.55
CA ALA A 165 -4.92 -5.22 -9.11
C ALA A 165 -6.23 -5.88 -8.64
N MET A 166 -7.37 -5.42 -9.17
CA MET A 166 -8.68 -6.04 -8.89
C MET A 166 -8.72 -7.49 -9.39
N SER A 167 -8.26 -7.75 -10.62
CA SER A 167 -8.21 -9.11 -11.19
C SER A 167 -7.38 -10.06 -10.33
N ILE A 168 -6.19 -9.64 -9.90
CA ILE A 168 -5.35 -10.44 -8.99
C ILE A 168 -6.10 -10.73 -7.70
N ARG A 169 -6.74 -9.72 -7.10
CA ARG A 169 -7.47 -9.88 -5.85
C ARG A 169 -8.66 -10.83 -5.97
N LEU A 170 -9.43 -10.74 -7.05
CA LEU A 170 -10.55 -11.66 -7.31
C LEU A 170 -10.06 -13.10 -7.50
N THR A 171 -8.92 -13.32 -8.16
CA THR A 171 -8.30 -14.64 -8.29
C THR A 171 -7.79 -15.17 -6.95
N GLU A 172 -7.15 -14.33 -6.13
CA GLU A 172 -6.72 -14.70 -4.76
C GLU A 172 -7.89 -15.11 -3.86
N LEU A 173 -9.06 -14.51 -4.07
CA LEU A 173 -10.31 -14.83 -3.35
C LEU A 173 -11.12 -15.94 -4.02
N GLU A 174 -10.59 -16.57 -5.08
CA GLU A 174 -11.25 -17.66 -5.81
C GLU A 174 -12.63 -17.29 -6.41
N LEU A 175 -12.87 -15.99 -6.66
CA LEU A 175 -14.10 -15.47 -7.26
C LEU A 175 -14.09 -15.51 -8.80
N VAL A 176 -12.89 -15.54 -9.38
CA VAL A 176 -12.65 -15.67 -10.83
C VAL A 176 -11.48 -16.61 -11.09
N SER A 177 -11.51 -17.29 -12.24
CA SER A 177 -10.51 -18.27 -12.69
C SER A 177 -9.45 -17.67 -13.60
#